data_AF-A0A2D5XCM1-F1
#
_entry.id   AF-A0A2D5XCM1-F1
#
_cell.length_a   1.000
_cell.length_b   1.000
_cell.length_c   1.000
_cell.angle_alpha   90.00
_cell.angle_beta   90.00
_cell.angle_gamma   90.00
#
_symmetry.space_group_name_H-M   'P 1'
#
loop_
_entity.id
_entity.type
_entity.pdbx_description
1 polymer ?
#
loop_
_entity_poly.entity_id
_entity_poly.type
_entity_poly.pdbx_seq_one_letter_code
_entity_poly.pdbx_strand_id
1 'polypeptide(L)'
;MSFFGFVFAAPGAVMISGRVDKTRNGKISAAGPVVNLILAFLFLSISMMYSAGLLKIIAFYGFFINSWLALFNMFPVWNLDGAKILRWDKKVYGIIVAIALLFLFLKNFISIA
;
A
#
# COMPACT_ATOMS: atom_id res chain seq x y z
N MET A 1 9.26 15.23 20.31
CA MET A 1 8.51 16.25 19.54
C MET A 1 9.43 16.75 18.44
N SER A 2 9.27 16.29 17.19
CA SER A 2 10.09 16.77 16.07
C SER A 2 9.48 18.07 15.55
N PHE A 3 10.28 19.14 15.49
CA PHE A 3 9.81 20.52 15.32
C PHE A 3 9.42 20.90 13.88
N PHE A 4 9.64 20.03 12.90
CA PHE A 4 9.16 20.19 11.54
C PHE A 4 8.80 18.80 11.01
N GLY A 5 7.50 18.50 10.93
CA GLY A 5 6.95 17.22 10.45
C GLY A 5 7.14 16.98 8.94
N PHE A 6 8.32 17.30 8.40
CA PHE A 6 8.68 17.08 7.00
C PHE A 6 9.79 16.04 6.92
N VAL A 7 9.45 14.87 6.39
CA VAL A 7 10.43 13.84 6.01
C VAL A 7 10.82 14.10 4.55
N PHE A 8 12.04 14.60 4.34
CA PHE A 8 12.58 14.85 3.00
C PHE A 8 13.16 13.54 2.44
N ALA A 9 12.29 12.67 1.94
CA ALA A 9 12.70 11.47 1.22
C ALA A 9 13.00 11.84 -0.24
N ALA A 10 14.22 12.33 -0.51
CA ALA A 10 14.68 12.54 -1.88
C ALA A 10 14.92 11.17 -2.55
N PRO A 11 14.19 10.82 -3.62
CA PRO A 11 14.34 9.51 -4.25
C PRO A 11 15.67 9.49 -5.03
N GLY A 12 16.65 8.75 -4.53
CA GLY A 12 17.82 8.37 -5.31
C GLY A 12 17.39 7.45 -6.45
N ALA A 13 17.31 7.98 -7.67
CA ALA A 13 16.91 7.20 -8.85
C ALA A 13 18.11 6.41 -9.39
N VAL A 14 18.19 5.11 -9.09
CA VAL A 14 19.05 4.19 -9.84
C VAL A 14 18.34 3.87 -11.16
N MET A 15 18.85 4.45 -12.24
CA MET A 15 18.30 4.27 -13.59
C MET A 15 18.70 2.90 -14.13
N ILE A 16 17.80 1.92 -14.02
CA ILE A 16 17.99 0.59 -14.63
C ILE A 16 17.68 0.72 -16.13
N SER A 17 18.74 0.76 -16.93
CA SER A 17 18.68 0.67 -18.39
C SER A 17 18.37 -0.77 -18.80
N GLY A 18 17.21 -0.99 -19.42
CA GLY A 18 16.83 -2.25 -20.04
C GLY A 18 15.46 -2.14 -20.71
N ARG A 19 15.27 -2.79 -21.87
CA ARG A 19 13.96 -2.90 -22.55
C ARG A 19 13.04 -3.82 -21.74
N VAL A 20 12.47 -3.31 -20.65
CA VAL A 20 11.42 -4.02 -19.92
C VAL A 20 10.11 -3.82 -20.67
N ASP A 21 9.54 -4.91 -21.17
CA ASP A 21 8.23 -4.88 -21.82
C ASP A 21 7.18 -4.28 -20.86
N LYS A 22 6.23 -3.51 -21.40
CA LYS A 22 5.21 -2.78 -20.61
C LYS A 22 4.45 -3.73 -19.68
N THR A 23 4.18 -4.94 -20.16
CA THR A 23 3.51 -6.02 -19.41
C THR A 23 4.32 -6.48 -18.21
N ARG A 24 5.61 -6.72 -18.40
CA ARG A 24 6.50 -7.21 -17.34
C ARG A 24 6.72 -6.13 -16.28
N ASN A 25 6.89 -4.88 -16.71
CA ASN A 25 7.03 -3.75 -15.80
C ASN A 25 5.75 -3.52 -14.98
N GLY A 26 4.58 -3.61 -15.61
CA GLY A 26 3.29 -3.53 -14.92
C GLY A 26 3.09 -4.61 -13.86
N LYS A 27 3.44 -5.88 -14.18
CA LYS A 27 3.36 -6.99 -13.22
C LYS A 27 4.32 -6.83 -12.04
N ILE A 28 5.56 -6.39 -12.29
CA ILE A 28 6.54 -6.15 -11.24
C ILE A 28 6.06 -5.01 -10.32
N SER A 29 5.58 -3.91 -10.90
CA SER A 29 5.01 -2.81 -10.13
C SER A 29 3.75 -3.21 -9.37
N ALA A 30 2.91 -4.11 -9.89
CA ALA A 30 1.74 -4.61 -9.18
C ALA A 30 2.09 -5.45 -7.95
N ALA A 31 3.24 -6.13 -7.93
CA ALA A 31 3.65 -6.96 -6.80
C ALA A 31 3.81 -6.15 -5.51
N GLY A 32 4.30 -4.91 -5.57
CA GLY A 32 4.47 -4.04 -4.41
C GLY A 32 3.14 -3.74 -3.68
N PRO A 33 2.17 -3.07 -4.34
CA PRO A 33 0.83 -2.84 -3.80
C PRO A 33 0.12 -4.12 -3.34
N VAL A 34 0.26 -5.22 -4.08
CA VAL A 34 -0.39 -6.50 -3.73
C VAL A 34 0.17 -7.07 -2.42
N VAL A 35 1.50 -7.05 -2.22
CA VAL A 35 2.09 -7.50 -0.96
C VAL A 35 1.65 -6.64 0.21
N ASN A 36 1.56 -5.31 0.02
CA ASN A 36 1.02 -4.42 1.05
C ASN A 36 -0.43 -4.76 1.41
N LEU A 37 -1.28 -5.07 0.41
CA LEU A 37 -2.65 -5.52 0.69
C LEU A 37 -2.70 -6.87 1.42
N ILE A 38 -1.83 -7.82 1.09
CA ILE A 38 -1.76 -9.11 1.80
C ILE A 38 -1.35 -8.90 3.26
N LEU A 39 -0.34 -8.07 3.52
CA LEU A 39 0.09 -7.74 4.88
C LEU A 39 -1.02 -7.00 5.64
N ALA A 40 -1.72 -6.06 5.01
CA ALA A 40 -2.86 -5.39 5.60
C ALA A 40 -3.94 -6.41 6.00
N PHE A 41 -4.29 -7.34 5.11
CA PHE A 41 -5.27 -8.39 5.42
C PHE A 41 -4.85 -9.30 6.59
N LEU A 42 -3.57 -9.69 6.66
CA LEU A 42 -3.04 -10.46 7.78
C LEU A 42 -3.16 -9.70 9.10
N PHE A 43 -2.75 -8.43 9.13
CA PHE A 43 -2.86 -7.60 10.33
C PHE A 43 -4.31 -7.32 10.73
N LEU A 44 -5.20 -7.13 9.75
CA LEU A 44 -6.64 -7.02 10.01
C LEU A 44 -7.17 -8.28 10.69
N SER A 45 -6.82 -9.46 10.16
CA SER A 45 -7.24 -10.75 10.72
C SER A 45 -6.77 -10.91 12.16
N ILE A 46 -5.51 -10.59 12.44
CA ILE A 46 -4.96 -10.59 13.81
C ILE A 46 -5.71 -9.59 14.68
N SER A 47 -5.99 -8.38 14.20
CA SER A 47 -6.72 -7.36 14.96
C SER A 47 -8.15 -7.78 15.33
N MET A 48 -8.78 -8.67 14.55
CA MET A 48 -10.12 -9.19 14.85
C MET A 48 -10.11 -10.33 15.86
N MET A 49 -8.99 -11.04 16.02
CA MET A 49 -8.85 -12.15 16.97
C MET A 49 -8.65 -11.68 18.42
N TYR A 50 -8.19 -10.44 18.62
CA TYR A 50 -7.92 -9.88 19.94
C TYR A 50 -8.85 -8.70 20.25
N SER A 51 -9.52 -8.76 21.40
CA SER A 51 -10.45 -7.71 21.84
C SER A 51 -9.75 -6.49 22.43
N ALA A 52 -8.60 -6.64 23.07
CA ALA A 52 -7.80 -5.54 23.62
C ALA A 52 -6.32 -5.95 23.78
N GLY A 53 -5.43 -4.97 24.01
CA GLY A 53 -4.03 -5.18 24.38
C GLY A 53 -3.00 -4.80 23.29
N LEU A 54 -1.72 -4.96 23.64
CA LEU A 54 -0.58 -4.53 22.80
C LEU A 54 -0.60 -5.16 21.39
N LEU A 55 -0.97 -6.43 21.28
CA LEU A 55 -1.08 -7.14 20.01
C LEU A 55 -2.14 -6.51 19.09
N LYS A 56 -3.31 -6.11 19.63
CA LYS A 56 -4.36 -5.41 18.87
C LYS A 56 -3.87 -4.05 18.37
N ILE A 57 -3.13 -3.32 19.20
CA ILE A 57 -2.56 -2.02 18.83
C ILE A 57 -1.55 -2.18 17.69
N ILE A 58 -0.60 -3.12 17.80
CA ILE A 58 0.39 -3.39 16.77
C ILE A 58 -0.30 -3.83 15.47
N ALA A 59 -1.29 -4.72 15.56
CA ALA A 59 -2.05 -5.19 14.41
C ALA A 59 -2.83 -4.05 13.74
N PHE A 60 -3.48 -3.17 14.51
CA PHE A 60 -4.17 -2.00 13.97
C PHE A 60 -3.23 -1.08 13.19
N TYR A 61 -2.07 -0.72 13.76
CA TYR A 61 -1.10 0.11 13.07
C TYR A 61 -0.48 -0.61 11.86
N GLY A 62 -0.23 -1.92 11.96
CA GLY A 62 0.23 -2.75 10.85
C GLY A 62 -0.76 -2.72 9.67
N PHE A 63 -2.06 -2.88 9.96
CA PHE A 63 -3.11 -2.77 8.97
C PHE A 63 -3.19 -1.38 8.33
N PHE A 64 -3.16 -0.33 9.17
CA PHE A 64 -3.25 1.06 8.72
C PHE A 64 -2.08 1.45 7.80
N ILE A 65 -0.86 1.18 8.23
CA ILE A 65 0.36 1.52 7.48
C ILE A 65 0.38 0.78 6.14
N ASN A 66 0.13 -0.53 6.13
CA ASN A 66 0.15 -1.32 4.90
C ASN A 66 -0.96 -0.91 3.92
N SER A 67 -2.17 -0.62 4.41
CA SER A 67 -3.27 -0.12 3.56
C SER A 67 -2.93 1.23 2.94
N TRP A 68 -2.31 2.12 3.72
CA TRP A 68 -1.87 3.43 3.23
C TRP A 68 -0.73 3.32 2.21
N LEU A 69 0.26 2.46 2.46
CA LEU A 69 1.35 2.20 1.52
C LEU A 69 0.85 1.57 0.21
N ALA A 70 -0.13 0.66 0.28
CA ALA A 70 -0.79 0.11 -0.92
C ALA A 70 -1.44 1.22 -1.75
N LEU A 71 -2.21 2.11 -1.11
CA LEU A 71 -2.85 3.23 -1.79
C LEU A 71 -1.82 4.22 -2.37
N PHE A 72 -0.79 4.56 -1.60
CA PHE A 72 0.27 5.49 -2.03
C PHE A 72 1.04 4.97 -3.24
N ASN A 73 1.38 3.68 -3.26
CA ASN A 73 2.05 3.06 -4.41
C ASN A 73 1.17 3.06 -5.67
N MET A 74 -0.15 3.04 -5.49
CA MET A 74 -1.12 3.13 -6.59
C MET A 74 -1.35 4.55 -7.11
N PHE A 75 -0.75 5.58 -6.51
CA PHE A 75 -0.91 6.95 -7.00
C PHE A 75 -0.34 7.08 -8.43
N PRO A 76 -1.12 7.56 -9.42
CA PRO A 76 -0.75 7.48 -10.84
C PRO A 76 0.17 8.65 -11.25
N VAL A 77 1.22 8.93 -10.48
CA VAL A 77 2.13 10.06 -10.69
C VAL A 77 3.56 9.60 -10.86
N TRP A 78 4.25 10.22 -11.83
CA TRP A 78 5.68 10.07 -12.08
C TRP A 78 6.13 8.62 -12.33
N ASN A 79 7.04 8.10 -11.50
CA ASN A 79 7.65 6.78 -11.58
C ASN A 79 7.07 5.80 -10.54
N LEU A 80 5.97 6.16 -9.88
CA LEU A 80 5.27 5.29 -8.94
C LEU A 80 4.66 4.09 -9.65
N ASP A 81 4.41 3.02 -8.89
CA ASP A 81 3.92 1.76 -9.41
C ASP A 81 2.53 1.89 -10.07
N GLY A 82 1.66 2.71 -9.51
CA GLY A 82 0.32 2.99 -10.05
C GLY A 82 0.33 3.51 -11.48
N ALA A 83 1.28 4.38 -11.83
CA ALA A 83 1.41 4.89 -13.20
C ALA A 83 1.80 3.79 -14.20
N LYS A 84 2.64 2.83 -13.78
CA LYS A 84 3.07 1.69 -14.60
C LYS A 84 1.95 0.66 -14.75
N ILE A 85 1.23 0.36 -13.66
CA ILE A 85 0.09 -0.57 -13.65
C ILE A 85 -1.04 0.00 -14.50
N LEU A 86 -1.37 1.28 -14.37
CA LEU A 86 -2.43 1.93 -15.16
C LEU A 86 -2.14 1.90 -16.68
N ARG A 87 -0.86 2.03 -17.07
CA ARG A 87 -0.42 1.91 -18.47
C ARG A 87 -0.44 0.48 -18.98
N TRP A 88 -0.31 -0.51 -18.08
CA TRP A 88 -0.35 -1.92 -18.42
C TRP A 88 -1.79 -2.44 -18.50
N ASP A 89 -2.55 -2.32 -17.42
CA ASP A 89 -3.93 -2.78 -17.31
C ASP A 89 -4.75 -1.90 -16.34
N LYS A 90 -5.71 -1.17 -16.91
CA LYS A 90 -6.59 -0.27 -16.15
C LYS A 90 -7.54 -1.01 -15.19
N LYS A 91 -7.92 -2.26 -15.51
CA LYS A 91 -8.78 -3.08 -14.66
C LYS A 91 -8.01 -3.54 -13.43
N VAL A 92 -6.79 -4.04 -13.61
CA VAL A 92 -5.92 -4.44 -12.49
C VAL A 92 -5.65 -3.25 -11.58
N TYR A 93 -5.35 -2.09 -12.16
CA TYR A 93 -5.20 -0.85 -11.40
C TYR A 93 -6.45 -0.53 -10.56
N GLY A 94 -7.64 -0.55 -11.19
CA GLY A 94 -8.89 -0.24 -10.51
C GLY A 94 -9.21 -1.20 -9.37
N ILE A 95 -8.95 -2.50 -9.55
CA ILE A 95 -9.17 -3.52 -8.51
C ILE A 95 -8.27 -3.27 -7.30
N ILE A 96 -6.97 -3.04 -7.51
CA ILE A 96 -6.03 -2.82 -6.40
C ILE A 96 -6.39 -1.54 -5.64
N VAL A 97 -6.74 -0.45 -6.34
CA VAL A 97 -7.20 0.80 -5.70
C VAL A 97 -8.49 0.58 -4.91
N ALA A 98 -9.46 -0.14 -5.48
CA ALA A 98 -10.72 -0.42 -4.82
C ALA A 98 -10.51 -1.21 -3.51
N ILE A 99 -9.64 -2.22 -3.52
CA ILE A 99 -9.31 -2.99 -2.31
C ILE A 99 -8.59 -2.11 -1.28
N ALA A 100 -7.63 -1.29 -1.71
CA ALA A 100 -6.92 -0.38 -0.80
C ALA A 100 -7.86 0.64 -0.14
N LEU A 101 -8.78 1.22 -0.90
CA LEU A 101 -9.81 2.14 -0.37
C LEU A 101 -10.79 1.41 0.56
N LEU A 102 -11.20 0.19 0.21
CA LEU A 102 -12.05 -0.63 1.08
C LEU A 102 -11.36 -0.88 2.42
N PHE A 103 -10.08 -1.21 2.45
CA PHE A 103 -9.34 -1.42 3.68
C PHE A 103 -9.23 -0.14 4.52
N LEU A 104 -8.96 1.00 3.90
CA LEU A 104 -8.96 2.28 4.62
C LEU A 104 -10.35 2.68 5.13
N PHE A 105 -11.42 2.28 4.44
CA PHE A 105 -12.78 2.45 4.94
C PHE A 105 -13.05 1.54 6.14
N LEU A 106 -12.68 0.26 6.05
CA LEU A 106 -12.81 -0.72 7.13
C LEU A 106 -12.06 -0.29 8.39
N LYS A 107 -10.91 0.39 8.26
CA LYS A 107 -10.17 0.97 9.38
C LYS A 107 -11.03 1.85 10.28
N ASN A 108 -12.04 2.55 9.76
CA ASN A 108 -12.91 3.41 10.56
C ASN A 108 -13.86 2.63 11.49
N PHE A 109 -14.09 1.35 11.23
CA PHE A 109 -14.94 0.47 12.04
C PHE A 109 -14.15 -0.28 13.11
N ILE A 110 -12.81 -0.26 13.05
CA ILE A 110 -11.96 -0.96 14.01
C ILE A 110 -11.66 -0.01 15.17
N SER A 111 -12.21 -0.33 16.34
CA SER A 111 -11.91 0.39 17.58
C SER A 111 -10.60 -0.10 18.20
N ILE A 112 -9.78 0.84 18.67
CA ILE A 112 -8.52 0.58 19.39
C ILE A 112 -8.76 0.34 20.89
N ALA A 113 -10.00 0.51 21.37
CA ALA A 113 -10.41 0.25 22.76
C ALA A 113 -10.66 -1.24 23.01
#